data_AF-A0A353IQ88-F1
#
_entry.id   AF-A0A353IQ88-F1
#
_cell.length_a   1.000
_cell.length_b   1.000
_cell.length_c   1.000
_cell.angle_alpha   90.00
_cell.angle_beta   90.00
_cell.angle_gamma   90.00
#
_symmetry.space_group_name_H-M   'P 1'
#
loop_
_entity.id
_entity.type
_entity.pdbx_description
1 polymer ?
#
loop_
_entity_poly.entity_id
_entity_poly.type
_entity_poly.pdbx_seq_one_letter_code
_entity_poly.pdbx_strand_id
1 'polypeptide(L)'
;MMGAERRSMAMTEEEKTLTAYHEGGHALVAIHQPASDPVHKATIIPRGRALGMVMRLPERDMLSHTRAKLKADVAVAMGGRVAEEVVFGYEKVTSGASSDIKMATQLARAMVTQFGMSDKLGPLAYGDNEEEVFLGHSIARQQQLSDETQSMVDEEIHRIVDEGFETARKVISENLDDLHTVARGLLEYETLSGKEIKDLLKGK
;
A
#
# COMPACT_ATOMS: atom_id res chain seq x y z
N MET A 1 6.58 12.13 10.06
CA MET A 1 7.89 12.74 9.72
C MET A 1 8.68 11.72 8.92
N MET A 2 9.14 12.07 7.71
CA MET A 2 10.04 11.20 6.94
C MET A 2 11.38 11.05 7.66
N GLY A 3 11.94 9.84 7.70
CA GLY A 3 13.26 9.58 8.25
C GLY A 3 14.38 10.22 7.43
N ALA A 4 15.56 10.39 8.03
CA ALA A 4 16.74 10.91 7.34
C ALA A 4 17.18 9.98 6.20
N GLU A 5 17.65 10.58 5.11
CA GLU A 5 18.23 9.90 3.96
C GLU A 5 19.56 9.23 4.32
N ARG A 6 19.75 7.97 3.91
CA ARG A 6 20.97 7.20 4.21
C ARG A 6 21.82 6.98 2.95
N ARG A 7 22.53 8.02 2.52
CA ARG A 7 23.47 7.95 1.37
C ARG A 7 24.62 6.95 1.54
N SER A 8 24.91 6.52 2.78
CA SER A 8 26.02 5.61 3.08
C SER A 8 25.65 4.11 2.98
N MET A 9 24.37 3.78 2.79
CA MET A 9 23.92 2.39 2.66
C MET A 9 24.08 1.98 1.19
N ALA A 10 25.15 1.24 0.89
CA ALA A 10 25.39 0.74 -0.45
C ALA A 10 24.48 -0.47 -0.71
N MET A 11 23.48 -0.30 -1.57
CA MET A 11 22.70 -1.40 -2.14
C MET A 11 23.43 -1.95 -3.36
N THR A 12 23.37 -3.26 -3.54
CA THR A 12 23.78 -3.93 -4.78
C THR A 12 22.87 -3.50 -5.93
N GLU A 13 23.33 -3.67 -7.17
CA GLU A 13 22.52 -3.33 -8.36
C GLU A 13 21.26 -4.22 -8.46
N GLU A 14 21.32 -5.47 -7.99
CA GLU A 14 20.14 -6.35 -7.90
C GLU A 14 19.12 -5.81 -6.89
N GLU A 15 19.55 -5.38 -5.69
CA GLU A 15 18.66 -4.80 -4.67
C GLU A 15 18.05 -3.47 -5.13
N LYS A 16 18.83 -2.63 -5.83
CA LYS A 16 18.30 -1.38 -6.43
C LYS A 16 17.26 -1.68 -7.50
N THR A 17 17.54 -2.65 -8.37
CA THR A 17 16.60 -3.09 -9.41
C THR A 17 15.31 -3.58 -8.77
N LEU A 18 15.40 -4.44 -7.76
CA LEU A 18 14.25 -4.96 -7.05
C LEU A 18 13.42 -3.83 -6.44
N THR A 19 14.08 -2.91 -5.73
CA THR A 19 13.42 -1.73 -5.14
C THR A 19 12.77 -0.85 -6.21
N ALA A 20 13.41 -0.64 -7.37
CA ALA A 20 12.84 0.16 -8.46
C ALA A 20 11.56 -0.44 -9.02
N TYR A 21 11.50 -1.76 -9.18
CA TYR A 21 10.27 -2.43 -9.60
C TYR A 21 9.20 -2.43 -8.50
N HIS A 22 9.60 -2.58 -7.24
CA HIS A 22 8.69 -2.51 -6.10
C HIS A 22 8.01 -1.13 -6.01
N GLU A 23 8.80 -0.05 -5.99
CA GLU A 23 8.27 1.32 -5.95
C GLU A 23 7.54 1.68 -7.25
N GLY A 24 8.02 1.19 -8.39
CA GLY A 24 7.32 1.31 -9.68
C GLY A 24 5.92 0.68 -9.63
N GLY A 25 5.78 -0.47 -8.98
CA GLY A 25 4.50 -1.16 -8.77
C GLY A 25 3.51 -0.31 -7.98
N HIS A 26 3.93 0.23 -6.84
CA HIS A 26 3.10 1.16 -6.05
C HIS A 26 2.67 2.38 -6.86
N ALA A 27 3.60 3.01 -7.58
CA ALA A 27 3.32 4.21 -8.37
C ALA A 27 2.35 3.92 -9.52
N LEU A 28 2.56 2.82 -10.25
CA LEU A 28 1.74 2.44 -11.40
C LEU A 28 0.31 2.09 -10.98
N VAL A 29 0.15 1.32 -9.89
CA VAL A 29 -1.17 1.01 -9.34
C VAL A 29 -1.88 2.28 -8.88
N ALA A 30 -1.18 3.19 -8.20
CA ALA A 30 -1.77 4.45 -7.75
C ALA A 30 -2.26 5.34 -8.91
N ILE A 31 -1.53 5.37 -10.03
CA ILE A 31 -1.93 6.14 -11.22
C ILE A 31 -3.18 5.57 -11.88
N HIS A 32 -3.36 4.25 -11.84
CA HIS A 32 -4.51 3.55 -12.45
C HIS A 32 -5.72 3.42 -11.51
N GLN A 33 -5.61 3.83 -10.25
CA GLN A 33 -6.71 3.81 -9.29
C GLN A 33 -7.32 5.22 -9.15
N PRO A 34 -8.50 5.51 -9.74
CA PRO A 34 -9.06 6.88 -9.75
C PRO A 34 -9.38 7.43 -8.35
N ALA A 35 -9.58 6.56 -7.37
CA ALA A 35 -9.85 6.94 -5.98
C ALA A 35 -8.57 7.03 -5.11
N SER A 36 -7.40 6.70 -5.67
CA SER A 36 -6.11 6.90 -5.00
C SER A 36 -5.76 8.38 -4.99
N ASP A 37 -5.03 8.80 -3.95
CA ASP A 37 -4.38 10.10 -3.97
C ASP A 37 -3.31 10.13 -5.07
N PRO A 38 -3.08 11.28 -5.72
CA PRO A 38 -2.07 11.40 -6.75
C PRO A 38 -0.67 11.13 -6.19
N VAL A 39 0.15 10.45 -7.01
CA VAL A 39 1.58 10.29 -6.71
C VAL A 39 2.23 11.66 -6.70
N HIS A 40 2.90 11.98 -5.60
CA HIS A 40 3.71 13.18 -5.48
C HIS A 40 5.17 12.88 -5.83
N LYS A 41 5.70 11.76 -5.32
CA LYS A 41 7.09 11.36 -5.49
C LYS A 41 7.27 9.85 -5.33
N ALA A 42 8.10 9.24 -6.15
CA ALA A 42 8.64 7.89 -5.97
C ALA A 42 10.17 7.98 -5.86
N THR A 43 10.78 7.17 -4.99
CA THR A 43 12.24 7.16 -4.81
C THR A 43 12.73 5.78 -4.41
N ILE A 44 13.91 5.40 -4.89
CA ILE A 44 14.63 4.18 -4.49
C ILE A 44 15.80 4.49 -3.55
N ILE A 45 15.84 5.72 -3.01
CA ILE A 45 16.87 6.13 -2.06
C ILE A 45 16.44 5.72 -0.65
N PRO A 46 17.25 4.94 0.09
CA PRO A 46 16.88 4.48 1.43
C PRO A 46 16.65 5.63 2.42
N ARG A 47 15.52 5.56 3.14
CA ARG A 47 15.15 6.52 4.18
C ARG A 47 14.67 5.79 5.43
N GLY A 48 15.34 6.01 6.56
CA GLY A 48 15.03 5.31 7.81
C GLY A 48 15.16 3.79 7.65
N ARG A 49 14.02 3.07 7.75
CA ARG A 49 13.93 1.61 7.57
C ARG A 49 13.46 1.17 6.17
N ALA A 50 13.03 2.10 5.32
CA ALA A 50 12.54 1.81 3.98
C ALA A 50 13.68 1.93 2.96
N LEU A 51 13.71 1.02 1.97
CA LEU A 51 14.70 1.02 0.89
C LEU A 51 14.29 1.95 -0.27
N GLY A 52 12.99 2.14 -0.45
CA GLY A 52 12.37 3.13 -1.31
C GLY A 52 11.06 3.62 -0.70
N MET A 53 10.36 4.52 -1.40
CA MET A 53 8.97 4.83 -1.09
C MET A 53 8.25 5.54 -2.23
N VAL A 54 6.93 5.29 -2.33
CA VAL A 54 5.98 6.12 -3.07
C VAL A 54 5.16 6.99 -2.12
N MET A 55 5.34 8.31 -2.24
CA MET A 55 4.54 9.31 -1.54
C MET A 55 3.34 9.71 -2.38
N ARG A 56 2.15 9.56 -1.82
CA ARG A 56 0.89 10.06 -2.38
C ARG A 56 0.36 11.17 -1.48
N LEU A 57 -0.17 12.24 -2.08
CA LEU A 57 -0.67 13.40 -1.34
C LEU A 57 -2.09 13.74 -1.80
N PRO A 58 -3.04 13.90 -0.87
CA PRO A 58 -4.39 14.32 -1.25
C PRO A 58 -4.39 15.77 -1.76
N GLU A 59 -5.27 16.08 -2.70
CA GLU A 59 -5.40 17.44 -3.26
C GLU A 59 -6.08 18.42 -2.30
N ARG A 60 -6.78 17.90 -1.30
CA ARG A 60 -7.49 18.66 -0.27
C ARG A 60 -7.45 17.91 1.05
N ASP A 61 -7.64 18.65 2.14
CA ASP A 61 -7.82 18.04 3.46
C ASP A 61 -9.04 17.10 3.44
N MET A 62 -8.82 15.87 3.91
CA MET A 62 -9.87 14.85 3.99
C MET A 62 -10.29 14.65 5.43
N LEU A 63 -11.58 14.83 5.71
CA LEU A 63 -12.18 14.53 7.01
C LEU A 63 -12.65 13.08 7.12
N SER A 64 -12.91 12.41 5.99
CA SER A 64 -13.36 11.03 5.92
C SER A 64 -12.93 10.36 4.61
N HIS A 65 -12.98 9.03 4.58
CA HIS A 65 -12.57 8.21 3.43
C HIS A 65 -13.75 7.42 2.86
N THR A 66 -13.86 7.37 1.53
CA THR A 66 -14.86 6.53 0.85
C THR A 66 -14.37 5.07 0.77
N ARG A 67 -15.31 4.12 0.67
CA ARG A 67 -15.00 2.69 0.44
C ARG A 67 -14.10 2.49 -0.78
N ALA A 68 -14.35 3.24 -1.85
CA ALA A 68 -13.54 3.20 -3.07
C ALA A 68 -12.09 3.64 -2.84
N LYS A 69 -11.88 4.71 -2.07
CA LYS A 69 -10.52 5.16 -1.71
C LYS A 69 -9.78 4.14 -0.86
N LEU A 70 -10.43 3.57 0.15
CA LEU A 70 -9.81 2.56 1.00
C LEU A 70 -9.44 1.30 0.20
N LYS A 71 -10.32 0.84 -0.71
CA LYS A 71 -10.00 -0.25 -1.64
C LYS A 71 -8.81 0.08 -2.55
N ALA A 72 -8.75 1.31 -3.09
CA ALA A 72 -7.61 1.77 -3.87
C ALA A 72 -6.32 1.78 -3.04
N ASP A 73 -6.38 2.22 -1.78
CA ASP A 73 -5.23 2.24 -0.87
C ASP A 73 -4.73 0.81 -0.54
N VAL A 74 -5.63 -0.17 -0.37
CA VAL A 74 -5.27 -1.59 -0.24
C VAL A 74 -4.60 -2.10 -1.52
N ALA A 75 -5.16 -1.81 -2.70
CA ALA A 75 -4.57 -2.22 -3.98
C ALA A 75 -3.16 -1.62 -4.19
N VAL A 76 -2.99 -0.32 -3.89
CA VAL A 76 -1.67 0.32 -3.97
C VAL A 76 -0.67 -0.35 -3.05
N ALA A 77 -1.04 -0.67 -1.80
CA ALA A 77 -0.16 -1.38 -0.87
C ALA A 77 0.29 -2.76 -1.40
N MET A 78 -0.53 -3.44 -2.21
CA MET A 78 -0.14 -4.71 -2.83
C MET A 78 0.77 -4.54 -4.06
N GLY A 79 0.86 -3.33 -4.63
CA GLY A 79 1.57 -3.04 -5.87
C GLY A 79 3.03 -3.48 -5.89
N GLY A 80 3.79 -3.23 -4.83
CA GLY A 80 5.21 -3.60 -4.75
C GLY A 80 5.45 -5.11 -4.78
N ARG A 81 4.74 -5.87 -3.92
CA ARG A 81 4.77 -7.34 -3.88
C ARG A 81 4.41 -7.94 -5.25
N VAL A 82 3.33 -7.44 -5.87
CA VAL A 82 2.86 -7.95 -7.15
C VAL A 82 3.86 -7.64 -8.27
N ALA A 83 4.45 -6.44 -8.28
CA ALA A 83 5.45 -6.08 -9.28
C ALA A 83 6.67 -6.99 -9.20
N GLU A 84 7.15 -7.29 -7.99
CA GLU A 84 8.22 -8.27 -7.79
C GLU A 84 7.85 -9.65 -8.35
N GLU A 85 6.65 -10.15 -8.03
CA GLU A 85 6.19 -11.47 -8.47
C GLU A 85 6.07 -11.56 -9.99
N VAL A 86 5.49 -10.56 -10.63
CA VAL A 86 5.26 -10.55 -12.08
C VAL A 86 6.59 -10.45 -12.84
N VAL A 87 7.53 -9.64 -12.36
CA VAL A 87 8.79 -9.36 -13.10
C VAL A 87 9.87 -10.39 -12.79
N PHE A 88 10.00 -10.81 -11.53
CA PHE A 88 11.09 -11.66 -11.07
C PHE A 88 10.66 -13.11 -10.79
N GLY A 89 9.36 -13.38 -10.76
CA GLY A 89 8.79 -14.68 -10.43
C GLY A 89 8.55 -14.88 -8.93
N TYR A 90 7.68 -15.85 -8.61
CA TYR A 90 7.19 -16.11 -7.25
C TYR A 90 8.30 -16.41 -6.22
N GLU A 91 9.36 -17.11 -6.62
CA GLU A 91 10.49 -17.46 -5.74
C GLU A 91 11.38 -16.26 -5.40
N LYS A 92 11.26 -15.15 -6.13
CA LYS A 92 12.07 -13.94 -5.93
C LYS A 92 11.37 -12.86 -5.12
N VAL A 93 10.15 -13.13 -4.64
CA VAL A 93 9.42 -12.13 -3.88
C VAL A 93 9.99 -11.98 -2.48
N THR A 94 10.19 -10.73 -2.05
CA THR A 94 10.99 -10.41 -0.88
C THR A 94 10.16 -10.18 0.38
N SER A 95 10.86 -10.08 1.52
CA SER A 95 10.30 -9.62 2.79
C SER A 95 10.14 -8.08 2.87
N GLY A 96 10.57 -7.35 1.83
CA GLY A 96 10.47 -5.89 1.75
C GLY A 96 9.03 -5.37 1.83
N ALA A 97 8.08 -6.12 1.26
CA ALA A 97 6.65 -5.80 1.26
C ALA A 97 5.94 -5.93 2.63
N SER A 98 6.67 -6.28 3.70
CA SER A 98 6.06 -6.56 5.01
C SER A 98 5.32 -5.35 5.62
N SER A 99 5.81 -4.13 5.40
CA SER A 99 5.11 -2.91 5.84
C SER A 99 3.80 -2.70 5.09
N ASP A 100 3.78 -2.99 3.79
CA ASP A 100 2.63 -2.73 2.93
C ASP A 100 1.53 -3.75 3.16
N ILE A 101 1.91 -5.03 3.35
CA ILE A 101 0.99 -6.09 3.78
C ILE A 101 0.36 -5.75 5.14
N LYS A 102 1.16 -5.25 6.08
CA LYS A 102 0.65 -4.83 7.40
C LYS A 102 -0.33 -3.66 7.26
N MET A 103 0.01 -2.65 6.46
CA MET A 103 -0.86 -1.50 6.21
C MET A 103 -2.20 -1.94 5.59
N ALA A 104 -2.15 -2.74 4.53
CA ALA A 104 -3.33 -3.26 3.86
C ALA A 104 -4.22 -4.07 4.81
N THR A 105 -3.62 -4.95 5.62
CA THR A 105 -4.34 -5.77 6.60
C THR A 105 -5.01 -4.89 7.67
N GLN A 106 -4.30 -3.89 8.20
CA GLN A 106 -4.85 -2.96 9.19
C GLN A 106 -6.00 -2.14 8.60
N LEU A 107 -5.87 -1.68 7.35
CA LEU A 107 -6.89 -0.92 6.67
C LEU A 107 -8.14 -1.76 6.39
N ALA A 108 -7.96 -2.98 5.89
CA ALA A 108 -9.04 -3.94 5.69
C ALA A 108 -9.75 -4.27 7.02
N ARG A 109 -9.00 -4.45 8.10
CA ARG A 109 -9.58 -4.63 9.44
C ARG A 109 -10.42 -3.43 9.85
N ALA A 110 -9.92 -2.19 9.72
CA ALA A 110 -10.69 -0.99 10.04
C ALA A 110 -11.94 -0.84 9.17
N MET A 111 -11.86 -1.16 7.87
CA MET A 111 -13.01 -1.21 6.98
C MET A 111 -14.10 -2.15 7.50
N VAL A 112 -13.73 -3.33 7.98
CA VAL A 112 -14.67 -4.34 8.47
C VAL A 112 -15.20 -3.99 9.86
N THR A 113 -14.31 -3.63 10.80
CA THR A 113 -14.66 -3.58 12.22
C THR A 113 -15.00 -2.18 12.73
N GLN A 114 -14.54 -1.11 12.09
CA GLN A 114 -14.76 0.27 12.58
C GLN A 114 -15.68 1.04 11.65
N PHE A 115 -15.52 0.87 10.34
CA PHE A 115 -16.24 1.67 9.34
C PHE A 115 -17.51 1.00 8.81
N GLY A 116 -17.81 -0.23 9.25
CA GLY A 116 -19.01 -0.95 8.84
C GLY A 116 -19.08 -1.18 7.32
N MET A 117 -17.94 -1.40 6.66
CA MET A 117 -17.82 -1.52 5.20
C MET A 117 -17.84 -2.96 4.69
N SER A 118 -18.16 -3.93 5.54
CA SER A 118 -18.47 -5.31 5.12
C SER A 118 -19.97 -5.44 4.87
N ASP A 119 -20.34 -5.95 3.69
CA ASP A 119 -21.75 -6.21 3.38
C ASP A 119 -22.27 -7.46 4.11
N LYS A 120 -21.36 -8.36 4.53
CA LYS A 120 -21.68 -9.59 5.30
C LYS A 120 -21.98 -9.28 6.76
N LEU A 121 -21.16 -8.42 7.39
CA LEU A 121 -21.32 -8.02 8.78
C LEU A 121 -22.24 -6.79 8.95
N GLY A 122 -22.35 -5.96 7.91
CA GLY A 122 -23.19 -4.76 7.91
C GLY A 122 -22.53 -3.56 8.60
N PRO A 123 -23.28 -2.44 8.73
CA PRO A 123 -22.76 -1.17 9.22
C PRO A 123 -22.71 -1.11 10.75
N LEU A 124 -22.01 -2.06 11.36
CA LEU A 124 -21.83 -2.16 12.81
C LEU A 124 -20.36 -2.00 13.19
N ALA A 125 -20.11 -1.45 14.38
CA ALA A 125 -18.78 -1.39 14.97
C ALA A 125 -18.51 -2.68 15.75
N TYR A 126 -17.45 -3.40 15.36
CA TYR A 126 -16.98 -4.66 15.93
C TYR A 126 -15.63 -4.45 16.60
N GLY A 127 -15.58 -3.61 17.63
CA GLY A 127 -14.34 -3.34 18.36
C GLY A 127 -14.37 -1.99 19.04
N ASP A 128 -15.01 -1.92 20.20
CA ASP A 128 -14.72 -0.85 21.15
C ASP A 128 -13.39 -1.16 21.82
N ASN A 129 -12.35 -0.48 21.36
CA ASN A 129 -11.20 -0.08 22.16
C ASN A 129 -10.58 1.12 21.42
N GLU A 130 -11.32 2.23 21.35
CA GLU A 130 -10.58 3.48 21.50
C GLU A 130 -9.92 3.40 22.86
N GLU A 131 -8.59 3.49 22.90
CA GLU A 131 -7.89 3.83 24.13
C GLU A 131 -8.39 5.21 24.57
N GLU A 132 -9.50 5.27 25.29
CA GLU A 132 -9.82 6.45 26.08
C GLU A 132 -8.75 6.53 27.17
N VAL A 133 -7.71 7.33 26.91
CA VAL A 133 -6.73 7.73 27.91
C VAL A 133 -7.42 8.69 28.88
N PHE A 134 -8.19 8.12 29.82
CA PHE A 134 -8.76 8.88 30.93
C PHE A 134 -7.88 8.67 32.17
N LEU A 135 -7.16 9.73 32.57
CA LEU A 135 -6.51 9.88 33.89
C LEU A 135 -5.78 8.64 34.44
N GLY A 136 -4.94 8.00 33.61
CA GLY A 136 -3.90 7.08 34.10
C GLY A 136 -4.36 5.69 34.53
N HIS A 137 -5.56 5.24 34.15
CA HIS A 137 -5.96 3.83 34.25
C HIS A 137 -6.55 3.36 32.92
N SER A 138 -5.74 2.67 32.11
CA SER A 138 -6.22 1.92 30.96
C SER A 138 -6.93 0.65 31.45
N ILE A 139 -8.26 0.66 31.49
CA ILE A 139 -9.06 -0.56 31.59
C ILE A 139 -9.56 -0.87 30.18
N ALA A 140 -8.75 -1.58 29.39
CA ALA A 140 -9.20 -2.14 28.12
C ALA A 140 -10.27 -3.18 28.41
N ARG A 141 -11.55 -2.81 28.25
CA ARG A 141 -12.65 -3.77 28.23
C ARG A 141 -12.70 -4.33 26.82
N GLN A 142 -11.89 -5.36 26.54
CA GLN A 142 -12.10 -6.16 25.33
C GLN A 142 -13.52 -6.73 25.38
N GLN A 143 -14.45 -6.13 24.62
CA GLN A 143 -15.66 -6.84 24.22
C GLN A 143 -15.18 -8.00 23.35
N GLN A 144 -15.18 -9.21 23.91
CA GLN A 144 -14.88 -10.41 23.15
C GLN A 144 -16.02 -10.64 22.17
N LEU A 145 -15.73 -10.42 20.88
CA LEU A 145 -16.58 -10.89 19.79
C LEU A 145 -16.74 -12.41 19.91
N SER A 146 -17.90 -12.95 19.53
CA SER A 146 -18.06 -14.40 19.45
C SER A 146 -17.08 -15.01 18.45
N ASP A 147 -16.68 -16.26 18.63
CA ASP A 147 -15.75 -16.95 17.74
C ASP A 147 -16.27 -16.95 16.29
N GLU A 148 -17.58 -17.09 16.09
CA GLU A 148 -18.21 -17.01 14.77
C GLU A 148 -18.06 -15.63 14.16
N THR A 149 -18.22 -14.58 14.96
CA THR A 149 -18.06 -13.19 14.50
C THR A 149 -16.60 -12.90 14.14
N GLN A 150 -15.65 -13.37 14.96
CA GLN A 150 -14.22 -13.24 14.66
C GLN A 150 -13.85 -13.95 13.35
N SER A 151 -14.34 -15.18 13.14
CA SER A 151 -14.14 -15.92 11.88
C SER A 151 -14.67 -15.13 10.68
N MET A 152 -15.87 -14.55 10.79
CA MET A 152 -16.43 -13.73 9.72
C MET A 152 -15.61 -12.45 9.46
N VAL A 153 -15.09 -11.81 10.51
CA VAL A 153 -14.21 -10.64 10.37
C VAL A 153 -12.93 -11.02 9.63
N ASP A 154 -12.27 -12.11 10.01
CA ASP A 154 -11.02 -12.52 9.39
C ASP A 154 -11.21 -12.97 7.93
N GLU A 155 -12.32 -13.65 7.61
CA GLU A 155 -12.72 -13.95 6.23
C GLU A 155 -12.89 -12.68 5.37
N GLU A 156 -13.55 -11.66 5.91
CA GLU A 156 -13.77 -10.40 5.19
C GLU A 156 -12.48 -9.59 5.02
N ILE A 157 -11.58 -9.63 6.00
CA ILE A 157 -10.24 -9.04 5.88
C ILE A 157 -9.47 -9.73 4.76
N HIS A 158 -9.44 -11.07 4.76
CA HIS A 158 -8.78 -11.84 3.71
C HIS A 158 -9.35 -11.48 2.34
N ARG A 159 -10.67 -11.45 2.19
CA ARG A 159 -11.34 -11.07 0.93
C ARG A 159 -10.93 -9.68 0.45
N ILE A 160 -10.91 -8.67 1.31
CA ILE A 160 -10.56 -7.29 0.92
C ILE A 160 -9.09 -7.20 0.49
N VAL A 161 -8.18 -7.88 1.21
CA VAL A 161 -6.75 -7.89 0.87
C VAL A 161 -6.52 -8.62 -0.46
N ASP A 162 -7.18 -9.76 -0.66
CA ASP A 162 -7.11 -10.55 -1.89
C ASP A 162 -7.68 -9.77 -3.10
N GLU A 163 -8.82 -9.09 -2.94
CA GLU A 163 -9.37 -8.18 -3.95
C GLU A 163 -8.37 -7.07 -4.34
N GLY A 164 -7.68 -6.48 -3.35
CA GLY A 164 -6.66 -5.47 -3.60
C GLY A 164 -5.44 -6.04 -4.32
N PHE A 165 -5.01 -7.24 -3.95
CA PHE A 165 -3.91 -7.95 -4.57
C PHE A 165 -4.22 -8.29 -6.04
N GLU A 166 -5.40 -8.85 -6.33
CA GLU A 166 -5.82 -9.15 -7.70
C GLU A 166 -6.04 -7.89 -8.54
N THR A 167 -6.51 -6.81 -7.92
CA THR A 167 -6.59 -5.50 -8.58
C THR A 167 -5.20 -5.00 -8.99
N ALA A 168 -4.22 -5.08 -8.09
CA ALA A 168 -2.83 -4.72 -8.39
C ALA A 168 -2.24 -5.63 -9.48
N ARG A 169 -2.47 -6.95 -9.39
CA ARG A 169 -2.04 -7.95 -10.38
C ARG A 169 -2.57 -7.62 -11.77
N LYS A 170 -3.85 -7.30 -11.87
CA LYS A 170 -4.48 -6.89 -13.13
C LYS A 170 -3.83 -5.64 -13.70
N VAL A 171 -3.72 -4.56 -12.91
CA VAL A 171 -3.13 -3.30 -13.36
C VAL A 171 -1.69 -3.50 -13.85
N ILE A 172 -0.86 -4.21 -13.08
CA ILE A 172 0.54 -4.43 -13.41
C ILE A 172 0.68 -5.32 -14.67
N SER A 173 -0.12 -6.38 -14.78
CA SER A 173 -0.05 -7.29 -15.92
C SER A 173 -0.53 -6.62 -17.22
N GLU A 174 -1.55 -5.77 -17.16
CA GLU A 174 -2.08 -5.03 -18.31
C GLU A 174 -1.14 -3.89 -18.76
N ASN A 175 -0.26 -3.40 -17.87
CA ASN A 175 0.60 -2.24 -18.10
C ASN A 175 2.09 -2.58 -17.81
N LEU A 176 2.54 -3.76 -18.23
CA LEU A 176 3.88 -4.25 -17.89
C LEU A 176 5.01 -3.38 -18.51
N ASP A 177 4.81 -2.92 -19.75
CA ASP A 177 5.77 -2.02 -20.42
C ASP A 177 5.91 -0.66 -19.72
N ASP A 178 4.80 -0.17 -19.16
CA ASP A 178 4.77 1.04 -18.34
C ASP A 178 5.53 0.84 -17.03
N LEU A 179 5.36 -0.33 -16.38
CA LEU A 179 6.15 -0.69 -15.19
C LEU A 179 7.65 -0.69 -15.50
N HIS A 180 8.07 -1.33 -16.60
CA HIS A 180 9.46 -1.33 -17.04
C HIS A 180 9.98 0.09 -17.28
N THR A 181 9.16 0.95 -17.86
CA THR A 181 9.51 2.35 -18.13
C THR A 181 9.71 3.14 -16.84
N VAL A 182 8.81 3.02 -15.88
CA VAL A 182 8.94 3.69 -14.57
C VAL A 182 10.13 3.15 -13.78
N ALA A 183 10.33 1.83 -13.74
CA ALA A 183 11.45 1.21 -13.02
C ALA A 183 12.81 1.64 -13.60
N ARG A 184 12.94 1.70 -14.93
CA ARG A 184 14.16 2.23 -15.58
C ARG A 184 14.39 3.70 -15.24
N GLY A 185 13.34 4.52 -15.27
CA GLY A 185 13.45 5.91 -14.85
C GLY A 185 13.89 6.05 -13.40
N LEU A 186 13.39 5.21 -12.49
CA LEU A 186 13.84 5.18 -11.09
C LEU A 186 15.29 4.74 -10.96
N LEU A 187 15.77 3.80 -11.77
CA LEU A 187 17.17 3.38 -11.76
C LEU A 187 18.12 4.46 -12.28
N GLU A 188 17.68 5.26 -13.26
CA GLU A 188 18.48 6.32 -13.85
C GLU A 188 18.51 7.57 -12.96
N TYR A 189 17.37 7.99 -12.41
CA TYR A 189 17.21 9.25 -11.70
C TYR A 189 17.12 9.11 -10.17
N GLU A 190 17.01 7.88 -9.65
CA GLU A 190 16.84 7.51 -8.23
C GLU A 190 15.55 8.04 -7.57
N THR A 191 14.98 9.12 -8.08
CA THR A 191 13.78 9.80 -7.60
C THR A 191 13.03 10.40 -8.78
N LEU A 192 11.72 10.20 -8.82
CA LEU A 192 10.82 10.80 -9.80
C LEU A 192 9.65 11.46 -9.08
N SER A 193 9.27 12.66 -9.53
CA SER A 193 8.00 13.28 -9.18
C SER A 193 6.84 12.58 -9.89
N GLY A 194 5.62 12.72 -9.36
CA GLY A 194 4.43 12.18 -10.03
C GLY A 194 4.19 12.77 -11.42
N LYS A 195 4.69 13.98 -11.69
CA LYS A 195 4.65 14.58 -13.03
C LYS A 195 5.62 13.88 -13.97
N GLU A 196 6.86 13.68 -13.56
CA GLU A 196 7.88 12.99 -14.37
C GLU A 196 7.46 11.55 -14.67
N ILE A 197 6.87 10.84 -13.72
CA ILE A 197 6.30 9.50 -13.97
C ILE A 197 5.23 9.56 -15.08
N LYS A 198 4.30 10.51 -15.00
CA LYS A 198 3.26 10.68 -16.03
C LYS A 198 3.81 11.10 -17.40
N ASP A 199 4.89 11.86 -17.42
CA ASP A 199 5.55 12.29 -18.67
C ASP A 199 6.33 11.12 -19.30
N LEU A 200 7.02 10.30 -18.49
CA LEU A 200 7.68 9.06 -18.92
C LEU A 200 6.68 8.08 -19.55
N LEU A 201 5.52 7.87 -18.92
CA LEU A 201 4.46 7.01 -19.45
C LEU A 201 3.84 7.53 -20.76
N LYS A 202 4.08 8.81 -21.11
CA LYS A 202 3.65 9.42 -22.38
C LYS A 202 4.78 9.46 -23.42
N GLY A 203 5.96 8.93 -23.10
CA GLY A 203 7.14 8.95 -23.98
C GLY A 203 7.73 10.34 -24.21
N LYS A 204 7.65 11.24 -23.21
CA LYS A 204 8.18 12.60 -23.27
C LYS A 204 9.54 12.75 -22.62
#